data_AF-K2ML57-F1
#
_entry.id   AF-K2ML57-F1
#
_cell.length_a   1.000
_cell.length_b   1.000
_cell.length_c   1.000
_cell.angle_alpha   90.00
_cell.angle_beta   90.00
_cell.angle_gamma   90.00
#
_symmetry.space_group_name_H-M   'P 1'
#
loop_
_entity.id
_entity.type
_entity.pdbx_description
1 polymer ?
#
loop_
_entity_poly.entity_id
_entity_poly.type
_entity_poly.pdbx_seq_one_letter_code
_entity_poly.pdbx_strand_id
1 'polypeptide(L)'
;MLECVHAGLSNCTALAYKENLNFTTVDFNAIDTFLVVDQVAYQDAPLYYHVDSRVETTGSVQQQKAELELEKSGVLRASTTRLPYSPITTLLDLLPAAMAGEKVFLTLTRYNTTFANPDVFTVLDKTAENSALSPASVAEAADVMLRVLLPPTQNADENSHVTSVNRSLVEQLWGCFTENLHCNFLSAPNEVADFMAPDYSVGNMVDSRITDTQAAIEAALHRIGWTDVARSPAVPKSLRIPHGDWGATWEQDKDWMRLHNDSRYDLHVMSFWRGNIGARSTMVGSETVSLIFLILSITATISLALCVHVCVRK
;
A
#
# COMPACT_ATOMS: atom_id res chain seq x y z
N MET A 1 13.89 -18.10 9.46
CA MET A 1 12.92 -19.22 9.33
C MET A 1 11.63 -18.77 10.01
N LEU A 2 10.45 -19.02 9.43
CA LEU A 2 9.17 -18.63 10.07
C LEU A 2 8.93 -19.51 11.31
N GLU A 3 8.47 -18.91 12.42
CA GLU A 3 8.26 -19.63 13.69
C GLU A 3 7.22 -20.76 13.57
N CYS A 4 6.25 -20.61 12.66
CA CYS A 4 5.27 -21.64 12.33
C CYS A 4 5.88 -22.95 11.85
N VAL A 5 7.11 -22.95 11.31
CA VAL A 5 7.77 -24.15 10.79
C VAL A 5 7.96 -25.18 11.89
N HIS A 6 8.21 -24.73 13.12
CA HIS A 6 8.34 -25.60 14.28
C HIS A 6 7.01 -26.25 14.71
N ALA A 7 5.88 -25.65 14.32
CA ALA A 7 4.55 -26.11 14.68
C ALA A 7 3.82 -26.85 13.54
N GLY A 8 4.43 -26.96 12.35
CA GLY A 8 3.94 -27.73 11.21
C GLY A 8 3.33 -26.89 10.09
N LEU A 9 3.13 -27.53 8.93
CA LEU A 9 2.66 -26.89 7.69
C LEU A 9 1.32 -26.18 7.86
N SER A 10 0.37 -26.77 8.60
CA SER A 10 -0.96 -26.20 8.85
C SER A 10 -0.91 -24.83 9.55
N ASN A 11 0.08 -24.63 10.41
CA ASN A 11 0.27 -23.38 11.12
C ASN A 11 1.01 -22.34 10.25
N CYS A 12 1.83 -22.80 9.32
CA CYS A 12 2.40 -21.91 8.30
C CYS A 12 1.37 -21.48 7.25
N THR A 13 0.42 -22.35 6.89
CA THR A 13 -0.71 -21.96 6.04
C THR A 13 -1.67 -21.00 6.74
N ALA A 14 -1.79 -21.05 8.08
CA ALA A 14 -2.55 -20.07 8.86
C ALA A 14 -1.90 -18.66 8.86
N LEU A 15 -0.57 -18.59 8.71
CA LEU A 15 0.14 -17.34 8.48
C LEU A 15 0.12 -16.91 7.01
N ALA A 16 -0.12 -17.85 6.08
CA ALA A 16 -0.16 -17.57 4.66
C ALA A 16 -1.47 -16.88 4.25
N TYR A 17 -1.39 -15.98 3.27
CA TYR A 17 -2.58 -15.32 2.76
C TYR A 17 -3.44 -16.34 2.00
N LYS A 18 -4.67 -16.60 2.48
CA LYS A 18 -5.56 -17.65 1.95
C LYS A 18 -4.89 -19.02 1.82
N GLU A 19 -4.07 -19.42 2.80
CA GLU A 19 -3.39 -20.73 2.81
C GLU A 19 -2.39 -20.93 1.65
N ASN A 20 -2.07 -19.88 0.89
CA ASN A 20 -1.21 -19.98 -0.27
C ASN A 20 0.26 -19.64 0.06
N LEU A 21 1.15 -20.62 -0.10
CA LEU A 21 2.60 -20.49 0.11
C LEU A 21 3.37 -20.24 -1.20
N ASN A 22 2.73 -19.74 -2.27
CA ASN A 22 3.37 -19.53 -3.57
C ASN A 22 4.62 -18.63 -3.52
N PHE A 23 4.82 -17.79 -2.49
CA PHE A 23 6.10 -17.08 -2.32
C PHE A 23 7.30 -18.02 -2.16
N THR A 24 7.09 -19.28 -1.75
CA THR A 24 8.13 -20.32 -1.68
C THR A 24 8.61 -20.80 -3.06
N THR A 25 7.90 -20.46 -4.14
CA THR A 25 8.33 -20.78 -5.51
C THR A 25 9.27 -19.72 -6.10
N VAL A 26 9.48 -18.61 -5.40
CA VAL A 26 10.42 -17.57 -5.83
C VAL A 26 11.79 -17.87 -5.25
N ASP A 27 12.73 -18.27 -6.11
CA ASP A 27 14.14 -18.35 -5.73
C ASP A 27 14.73 -16.93 -5.68
N PHE A 28 14.95 -16.43 -4.47
CA PHE A 28 15.53 -15.12 -4.25
C PHE A 28 16.91 -14.97 -4.90
N ASN A 29 17.69 -16.05 -4.95
CA ASN A 29 19.03 -16.00 -5.54
C ASN A 29 18.98 -15.75 -7.04
N ALA A 30 17.92 -16.22 -7.71
CA ALA A 30 17.68 -16.02 -9.14
C ALA A 30 17.23 -14.59 -9.51
N ILE A 31 16.98 -13.70 -8.53
CA ILE A 31 16.59 -12.31 -8.79
C ILE A 31 17.84 -11.45 -8.94
N ASP A 32 18.11 -10.98 -10.16
CA ASP A 32 19.28 -10.14 -10.45
C ASP A 32 19.00 -8.64 -10.27
N THR A 33 17.76 -8.21 -10.43
CA THR A 33 17.38 -6.79 -10.43
C THR A 33 16.22 -6.50 -9.50
N PHE A 34 16.42 -5.54 -8.61
CA PHE A 34 15.41 -4.95 -7.74
C PHE A 34 15.18 -3.51 -8.18
N LEU A 35 14.02 -3.28 -8.79
CA LEU A 35 13.59 -1.96 -9.23
C LEU A 35 12.32 -1.57 -8.48
N VAL A 36 12.34 -0.41 -7.83
CA VAL A 36 11.17 0.19 -7.16
C VAL A 36 10.78 1.47 -7.89
N VAL A 37 9.48 1.70 -8.02
CA VAL A 37 8.92 2.99 -8.45
C VAL A 37 8.27 3.68 -7.27
N ASP A 38 8.51 4.97 -7.13
CA ASP A 38 7.93 5.78 -6.06
C ASP A 38 7.67 7.22 -6.54
N GLN A 39 6.41 7.66 -6.48
CA GLN A 39 5.96 9.01 -6.88
C GLN A 39 6.45 9.45 -8.28
N VAL A 40 6.16 8.65 -9.31
CA VAL A 40 6.61 8.91 -10.70
C VAL A 40 5.62 9.72 -11.55
N ALA A 41 4.45 10.06 -11.00
CA ALA A 41 3.35 10.66 -11.76
C ALA A 41 3.44 12.19 -11.93
N TYR A 42 4.33 12.88 -11.19
CA TYR A 42 4.38 14.35 -11.13
C TYR A 42 5.12 14.95 -12.35
N GLN A 43 4.40 15.38 -13.37
CA GLN A 43 4.97 15.66 -14.70
C GLN A 43 5.96 16.84 -14.75
N ASP A 44 5.84 17.80 -13.83
CA ASP A 44 6.66 19.02 -13.85
C ASP A 44 8.06 18.81 -13.25
N ALA A 45 8.34 17.61 -12.72
CA ALA A 45 9.64 17.23 -12.19
C ALA A 45 10.32 16.20 -13.09
N PRO A 46 11.66 16.24 -13.27
CA PRO A 46 12.37 15.24 -14.05
C PRO A 46 12.37 13.89 -13.35
N LEU A 47 12.57 12.81 -14.11
CA LEU A 47 12.73 11.46 -13.57
C LEU A 47 14.15 11.29 -13.02
N TYR A 48 14.24 10.78 -11.80
CA TYR A 48 15.48 10.46 -11.11
C TYR A 48 15.61 8.96 -10.86
N TYR A 49 16.85 8.48 -10.80
CA TYR A 49 17.18 7.18 -10.24
C TYR A 49 18.03 7.34 -8.98
N HIS A 50 17.71 6.57 -7.94
CA HIS A 50 18.45 6.52 -6.69
C HIS A 50 19.15 5.18 -6.53
N VAL A 51 20.36 5.22 -5.98
CA VAL A 51 21.19 4.06 -5.63
C VAL A 51 21.64 4.20 -4.19
N ASP A 52 21.69 3.09 -3.45
CA ASP A 52 22.23 3.07 -2.10
C ASP A 52 23.76 2.99 -2.13
N SER A 53 24.45 3.83 -1.37
CA SER A 53 25.92 3.81 -1.26
C SER A 53 26.51 2.47 -0.81
N ARG A 54 25.73 1.63 -0.12
CA ARG A 54 26.13 0.23 0.19
C ARG A 54 26.36 -0.62 -1.06
N VAL A 55 25.67 -0.29 -2.15
CA VAL A 55 25.80 -0.96 -3.45
C VAL A 55 26.85 -0.25 -4.30
N GLU A 56 27.00 1.07 -4.19
CA GLU A 56 27.98 1.85 -4.99
C GLU A 56 29.43 1.42 -4.76
N THR A 57 29.80 1.07 -3.52
CA THR A 57 31.18 0.67 -3.18
C THR A 57 31.56 -0.72 -3.70
N THR A 58 30.57 -1.56 -4.01
CA THR A 58 30.73 -2.95 -4.47
C THR A 58 30.08 -3.18 -5.84
N GLY A 59 29.66 -2.11 -6.52
CA GLY A 59 28.69 -2.18 -7.61
C GLY A 59 29.11 -3.13 -8.72
N SER A 60 28.20 -4.05 -9.07
CA SER A 60 28.42 -4.97 -10.18
C SER A 60 28.51 -4.24 -11.52
N VAL A 61 29.16 -4.89 -12.49
CA VAL A 61 29.09 -4.48 -13.91
C VAL A 61 27.64 -4.35 -14.40
N GLN A 62 26.70 -5.10 -13.81
CA GLN A 62 25.28 -5.04 -14.15
C GLN A 62 24.64 -3.75 -13.64
N GLN A 63 24.94 -3.32 -12.42
CA GLN A 63 24.47 -2.05 -11.85
C GLN A 63 24.90 -0.87 -12.74
N GLN A 64 26.18 -0.81 -13.13
CA GLN A 64 26.69 0.24 -14.01
C GLN A 64 26.03 0.25 -15.39
N LYS A 65 25.73 -0.94 -15.95
CA LYS A 65 25.00 -1.05 -17.23
C LYS A 65 23.57 -0.54 -17.10
N ALA A 66 22.89 -0.83 -16.00
CA ALA A 66 21.53 -0.37 -15.76
C ALA A 66 21.48 1.16 -15.59
N GLU A 67 22.40 1.73 -14.80
CA GLU A 67 22.54 3.19 -14.64
C GLU A 67 22.83 3.89 -15.98
N LEU A 68 23.73 3.34 -16.79
CA LEU A 68 24.03 3.89 -18.11
C LEU A 68 22.79 3.89 -19.04
N GLU A 69 21.95 2.87 -18.97
CA GLU A 69 20.73 2.79 -19.78
C GLU A 69 19.66 3.81 -19.34
N LEU A 70 19.58 4.06 -18.03
CA LEU A 70 18.76 5.12 -17.45
C LEU A 70 19.25 6.51 -17.92
N GLU A 71 20.55 6.77 -17.85
CA GLU A 71 21.15 8.04 -18.28
C GLU A 71 20.94 8.31 -19.77
N LYS A 72 21.09 7.29 -20.64
CA LYS A 72 20.76 7.38 -22.06
C LYS A 72 19.30 7.71 -22.31
N SER A 73 18.42 7.28 -21.42
CA SER A 73 16.98 7.57 -21.48
C SER A 73 16.62 8.93 -20.88
N GLY A 74 17.61 9.74 -20.47
CA GLY A 74 17.39 11.09 -19.93
C GLY A 74 17.06 11.10 -18.44
N VAL A 75 17.16 9.96 -17.75
CA VAL A 75 16.91 9.86 -16.30
C VAL A 75 18.13 10.35 -15.55
N LEU A 76 17.92 11.20 -14.56
CA LEU A 76 18.99 11.86 -13.82
C LEU A 76 19.38 11.05 -12.58
N ARG A 77 20.67 10.98 -12.25
CA ARG A 77 21.10 10.43 -10.96
C ARG A 77 20.66 11.36 -9.83
N ALA A 78 19.98 10.82 -8.82
CA ALA A 78 19.69 11.57 -7.61
C ALA A 78 21.00 11.93 -6.85
N SER A 79 21.00 13.08 -6.19
CA SER A 79 22.14 13.57 -5.40
C SER A 79 22.25 12.89 -4.02
N THR A 80 21.36 11.95 -3.71
CA THR A 80 21.32 11.22 -2.45
C THR A 80 22.25 10.01 -2.47
N THR A 81 22.97 9.78 -1.37
CA THR A 81 23.80 8.57 -1.17
C THR A 81 23.07 7.44 -0.45
N ARG A 82 21.84 7.69 -0.02
CA ARG A 82 20.94 6.71 0.59
C ARG A 82 19.65 6.71 -0.19
N LEU A 83 19.05 5.54 -0.33
CA LEU A 83 17.73 5.45 -0.91
C LEU A 83 16.71 6.15 0.00
N PRO A 84 15.66 6.76 -0.58
CA PRO A 84 14.45 7.08 0.18
C PRO A 84 13.89 5.80 0.82
N TYR A 85 13.01 5.95 1.82
CA TYR A 85 12.34 4.82 2.43
C TYR A 85 11.64 3.97 1.35
N SER A 86 12.19 2.79 1.11
CA SER A 86 11.83 1.91 0.01
C SER A 86 12.03 0.45 0.44
N PRO A 87 11.25 -0.50 -0.11
CA PRO A 87 11.45 -1.94 0.14
C PRO A 87 12.90 -2.40 -0.12
N ILE A 88 13.63 -1.75 -1.03
CA ILE A 88 15.05 -2.06 -1.29
C ILE A 88 15.89 -1.86 -0.03
N THR A 89 15.61 -0.84 0.77
CA THR A 89 16.38 -0.59 2.01
C THR A 89 16.26 -1.75 2.99
N THR A 90 15.08 -2.37 3.09
CA THR A 90 14.86 -3.57 3.91
C THR A 90 15.59 -4.77 3.33
N LEU A 91 15.58 -4.93 2.01
CA LEU A 91 16.35 -5.98 1.34
C LEU A 91 17.85 -5.86 1.63
N LEU A 92 18.41 -4.65 1.51
CA LEU A 92 19.83 -4.41 1.79
C LEU A 92 20.21 -4.63 3.26
N ASP A 93 19.28 -4.45 4.19
CA ASP A 93 19.51 -4.76 5.62
C ASP A 93 19.53 -6.28 5.86
N LEU A 94 18.76 -7.04 5.08
CA LEU A 94 18.61 -8.50 5.21
C LEU A 94 19.63 -9.29 4.41
N LEU A 95 20.21 -8.70 3.36
CA LEU A 95 21.12 -9.39 2.46
C LEU A 95 22.56 -9.34 2.95
N PRO A 96 23.31 -10.45 2.87
CA PRO A 96 24.76 -10.41 3.01
C PRO A 96 25.37 -9.46 1.99
N ALA A 97 26.34 -8.63 2.41
CA ALA A 97 26.96 -7.61 1.55
C ALA A 97 27.51 -8.18 0.24
N ALA A 98 28.08 -9.39 0.26
CA ALA A 98 28.59 -10.06 -0.94
C ALA A 98 27.49 -10.31 -1.99
N MET A 99 26.29 -10.74 -1.55
CA MET A 99 25.15 -10.97 -2.44
C MET A 99 24.54 -9.66 -2.94
N ALA A 100 24.54 -8.62 -2.12
CA ALA A 100 24.09 -7.29 -2.54
C ALA A 100 24.99 -6.71 -3.64
N GLY A 101 26.30 -6.97 -3.59
CA GLY A 101 27.24 -6.52 -4.61
C GLY A 101 27.02 -7.11 -6.00
N GLU A 102 26.33 -8.25 -6.12
CA GLU A 102 26.07 -8.94 -7.39
C GLU A 102 24.76 -8.53 -8.06
N LYS A 103 23.88 -7.83 -7.33
CA LYS A 103 22.51 -7.51 -7.77
C LYS A 103 22.39 -6.03 -8.16
N VAL A 104 21.36 -5.72 -8.94
CA VAL A 104 21.02 -4.35 -9.33
C VAL A 104 19.95 -3.81 -8.39
N PHE A 105 20.15 -2.60 -7.86
CA PHE A 105 19.22 -1.91 -6.96
C PHE A 105 18.97 -0.50 -7.45
N LEU A 106 17.73 -0.22 -7.84
CA LEU A 106 17.31 1.06 -8.41
C LEU A 106 15.95 1.48 -7.87
N THR A 107 15.84 2.73 -7.42
CA THR A 107 14.53 3.36 -7.19
C THR A 107 14.34 4.48 -8.21
N LEU A 108 13.24 4.45 -8.96
CA LEU A 108 12.84 5.52 -9.88
C LEU A 108 11.80 6.43 -9.23
N THR A 109 12.04 7.73 -9.29
CA THR A 109 11.19 8.75 -8.67
C THR A 109 11.13 10.02 -9.51
N ARG A 110 10.19 10.93 -9.22
CA ARG A 110 10.24 12.31 -9.72
C ARG A 110 10.66 13.32 -8.65
N TYR A 111 11.54 12.91 -7.75
CA TYR A 111 12.11 13.80 -6.75
C TYR A 111 13.60 13.50 -6.52
N ASN A 112 14.40 14.56 -6.33
CA ASN A 112 15.82 14.38 -6.03
C ASN A 112 16.05 14.10 -4.53
N THR A 113 15.59 15.01 -3.68
CA THR A 113 15.80 14.96 -2.22
C THR A 113 14.49 15.14 -1.45
N THR A 114 13.63 16.04 -1.93
CA THR A 114 12.31 16.35 -1.37
C THR A 114 11.24 16.01 -2.39
N PHE A 115 10.13 15.41 -1.94
CA PHE A 115 8.99 15.09 -2.79
C PHE A 115 8.54 16.28 -3.63
N ALA A 116 8.28 16.04 -4.92
CA ALA A 116 7.74 17.05 -5.82
C ALA A 116 6.24 17.30 -5.57
N ASN A 117 5.52 16.27 -5.14
CA ASN A 117 4.11 16.38 -4.78
C ASN A 117 3.98 17.01 -3.37
N PRO A 118 3.33 18.17 -3.23
CA PRO A 118 3.16 18.84 -1.94
C PRO A 118 2.14 18.16 -1.03
N ASP A 119 1.26 17.33 -1.59
CA ASP A 119 0.12 16.74 -0.88
C ASP A 119 0.35 15.29 -0.46
N VAL A 120 1.59 14.79 -0.60
CA VAL A 120 1.98 13.41 -0.26
C VAL A 120 1.49 13.02 1.14
N PHE A 121 0.81 11.88 1.22
CA PHE A 121 0.20 11.33 2.44
C PHE A 121 -0.95 12.16 3.04
N THR A 122 -1.59 13.02 2.25
CA THR A 122 -2.78 13.77 2.68
C THR A 122 -4.03 13.35 1.91
N VAL A 123 -5.19 13.76 2.40
CA VAL A 123 -6.48 13.55 1.71
C VAL A 123 -6.63 14.36 0.41
N LEU A 124 -5.70 15.28 0.15
CA LEU A 124 -5.64 16.11 -1.05
C LEU A 124 -4.81 15.47 -2.16
N ASP A 125 -4.14 14.34 -1.89
CA ASP A 125 -3.34 13.60 -2.87
C ASP A 125 -4.26 12.89 -3.89
N LYS A 126 -4.87 13.68 -4.77
CA LYS A 126 -5.91 13.27 -5.71
C LYS A 126 -5.70 13.98 -7.04
N THR A 127 -6.02 13.28 -8.14
CA THR A 127 -5.90 13.82 -9.50
C THR A 127 -6.77 15.04 -9.74
N ALA A 128 -7.93 15.13 -9.08
CA ALA A 128 -8.84 16.27 -9.19
C ALA A 128 -8.26 17.57 -8.62
N GLU A 129 -7.42 17.49 -7.59
CA GLU A 129 -6.83 18.65 -6.90
C GLU A 129 -5.42 18.99 -7.42
N ASN A 130 -4.76 18.02 -8.06
CA ASN A 130 -3.38 18.15 -8.51
C ASN A 130 -3.22 17.84 -10.01
N SER A 131 -3.31 18.89 -10.83
CA SER A 131 -3.21 18.80 -12.29
C SER A 131 -1.80 18.45 -12.81
N ALA A 132 -0.80 18.43 -11.93
CA ALA A 132 0.55 17.99 -12.28
C ALA A 132 0.69 16.45 -12.26
N LEU A 133 -0.26 15.73 -11.68
CA LEU A 133 -0.30 14.26 -11.72
C LEU A 133 -0.77 13.79 -13.10
N SER A 134 0.01 12.92 -13.75
CA SER A 134 -0.20 12.58 -15.16
C SER A 134 0.02 11.10 -15.48
N PRO A 135 -0.92 10.42 -16.17
CA PRO A 135 -0.72 9.06 -16.64
C PRO A 135 0.41 8.96 -17.67
N ALA A 136 0.66 10.03 -18.43
CA ALA A 136 1.77 10.06 -19.40
C ALA A 136 3.14 9.97 -18.69
N SER A 137 3.25 10.58 -17.51
CA SER A 137 4.47 10.51 -16.69
C SER A 137 4.71 9.13 -16.10
N VAL A 138 3.63 8.41 -15.76
CA VAL A 138 3.68 7.00 -15.35
C VAL A 138 4.10 6.11 -16.52
N ALA A 139 3.55 6.34 -17.71
CA ALA A 139 3.92 5.60 -18.91
C ALA A 139 5.39 5.81 -19.30
N GLU A 140 5.91 7.03 -19.18
CA GLU A 140 7.34 7.33 -19.39
C GLU A 140 8.23 6.54 -18.41
N ALA A 141 7.90 6.54 -17.12
CA ALA A 141 8.65 5.78 -16.13
C ALA A 141 8.61 4.27 -16.42
N ALA A 142 7.47 3.75 -16.86
CA ALA A 142 7.33 2.35 -17.27
C ALA A 142 8.13 2.02 -18.54
N ASP A 143 8.20 2.93 -19.53
CA ASP A 143 9.05 2.75 -20.73
C ASP A 143 10.54 2.65 -20.33
N VAL A 144 10.97 3.49 -19.39
CA VAL A 144 12.33 3.46 -18.81
C VAL A 144 12.59 2.13 -18.09
N MET A 145 11.66 1.67 -17.26
CA MET A 145 11.78 0.38 -16.56
C MET A 145 11.93 -0.78 -17.54
N LEU A 146 11.13 -0.82 -18.60
CA LEU A 146 11.20 -1.86 -19.62
C LEU A 146 12.58 -1.94 -20.27
N ARG A 147 13.23 -0.79 -20.53
CA ARG A 147 14.59 -0.78 -21.10
C ARG A 147 15.64 -1.35 -20.16
N VAL A 148 15.49 -1.13 -18.86
CA VAL A 148 16.40 -1.70 -17.85
C VAL A 148 16.18 -3.21 -17.69
N LEU A 149 14.92 -3.64 -17.68
CA LEU A 149 14.55 -5.05 -17.47
C LEU A 149 14.73 -5.92 -18.72
N LEU A 150 14.53 -5.34 -19.90
CA LEU A 150 14.63 -5.98 -21.21
C LEU A 150 15.53 -5.15 -22.13
N PRO A 151 16.85 -5.08 -21.83
CA PRO A 151 17.76 -4.24 -22.60
C PRO A 151 17.81 -4.68 -24.06
N PRO A 152 17.85 -3.74 -25.04
CA PRO A 152 17.96 -4.08 -26.44
C PRO A 152 19.22 -4.92 -26.67
N THR A 153 19.06 -6.14 -27.16
CA THR A 153 20.21 -6.97 -27.55
C THR A 153 20.90 -6.31 -28.73
N GLN A 154 22.19 -5.99 -28.59
CA GLN A 154 23.00 -5.27 -29.58
C GLN A 154 23.11 -5.97 -30.95
N ASN A 155 22.66 -7.23 -31.05
CA ASN A 155 22.67 -8.04 -32.27
C ASN A 155 21.26 -8.39 -32.78
N ALA A 156 20.19 -7.75 -32.25
CA ALA A 156 18.87 -8.00 -32.79
C ALA A 156 18.75 -7.31 -34.15
N ASP A 157 18.50 -8.12 -35.18
CA ASP A 157 18.19 -7.72 -36.55
C ASP A 157 17.20 -6.54 -36.58
N GLU A 158 17.17 -5.77 -37.67
CA GLU A 158 16.28 -4.61 -37.88
C GLU A 158 14.76 -4.89 -37.70
N ASN A 159 14.38 -6.16 -37.49
CA ASN A 159 13.03 -6.62 -37.11
C ASN A 159 12.85 -6.86 -35.60
N SER A 160 13.77 -6.40 -34.75
CA SER A 160 13.64 -6.48 -33.30
C SER A 160 12.36 -5.78 -32.86
N HIS A 161 11.39 -6.53 -32.36
CA HIS A 161 10.19 -5.95 -31.76
C HIS A 161 10.60 -5.02 -30.61
N VAL A 162 10.46 -3.71 -30.83
CA VAL A 162 10.63 -2.71 -29.77
C VAL A 162 9.48 -2.92 -28.79
N THR A 163 9.79 -3.48 -27.61
CA THR A 163 8.82 -3.61 -26.53
C THR A 163 8.51 -2.21 -26.01
N SER A 164 7.24 -1.84 -25.98
CA SER A 164 6.79 -0.51 -25.55
C SER A 164 5.61 -0.61 -24.59
N VAL A 165 5.45 0.42 -23.75
CA VAL A 165 4.30 0.50 -22.85
C VAL A 165 3.03 0.77 -23.65
N ASN A 166 1.97 0.00 -23.36
CA ASN A 166 0.64 0.31 -23.86
C ASN A 166 0.05 1.52 -23.10
N ARG A 167 0.24 2.71 -23.67
CA ARG A 167 -0.21 3.99 -23.07
C ARG A 167 -1.72 4.06 -22.86
N SER A 168 -2.51 3.47 -23.75
CA SER A 168 -3.97 3.42 -23.59
C SER A 168 -4.38 2.57 -22.39
N LEU A 169 -3.68 1.47 -22.14
CA LEU A 169 -3.88 0.67 -20.94
C LEU A 169 -3.50 1.45 -19.68
N VAL A 170 -2.39 2.21 -19.70
CA VAL A 170 -1.99 3.08 -18.57
C VAL A 170 -3.07 4.11 -18.27
N GLU A 171 -3.62 4.78 -19.27
CA GLU A 171 -4.71 5.75 -19.09
C GLU A 171 -5.99 5.11 -18.53
N GLN A 172 -6.34 3.90 -18.99
CA GLN A 172 -7.49 3.16 -18.46
C GLN A 172 -7.28 2.80 -16.99
N LEU A 173 -6.12 2.23 -16.65
CA LEU A 173 -5.76 1.86 -15.28
C LEU A 173 -5.68 3.09 -14.37
N TRP A 174 -5.17 4.22 -14.88
CA TRP A 174 -5.08 5.47 -14.15
C TRP A 174 -6.45 5.88 -13.60
N GLY A 175 -7.46 6.05 -14.48
CA GLY A 175 -8.81 6.41 -14.04
C GLY A 175 -9.41 5.42 -13.02
N CYS A 176 -9.14 4.12 -13.19
CA CYS A 176 -9.58 3.11 -12.23
C CYS A 176 -8.96 3.30 -10.84
N PHE A 177 -7.64 3.46 -10.79
CA PHE A 177 -6.86 3.40 -9.55
C PHE A 177 -6.66 4.77 -8.89
N THR A 178 -6.98 5.87 -9.57
CA THR A 178 -6.91 7.22 -8.97
C THR A 178 -8.27 7.85 -8.73
N GLU A 179 -9.33 7.39 -9.40
CA GLU A 179 -10.66 8.02 -9.33
C GLU A 179 -11.76 7.07 -8.88
N ASN A 180 -11.93 5.93 -9.58
CA ASN A 180 -13.05 5.02 -9.31
C ASN A 180 -12.70 3.55 -9.63
N LEU A 181 -12.64 2.71 -8.59
CA LEU A 181 -12.35 1.29 -8.74
C LEU A 181 -13.42 0.53 -9.54
N HIS A 182 -14.64 1.06 -9.65
CA HIS A 182 -15.71 0.50 -10.48
C HIS A 182 -15.70 1.01 -11.94
N CYS A 183 -14.51 1.30 -12.47
CA CYS A 183 -14.32 1.70 -13.86
C CYS A 183 -14.66 0.57 -14.87
N ASN A 184 -14.87 0.95 -16.14
CA ASN A 184 -15.15 -0.01 -17.23
C ASN A 184 -14.06 -1.09 -17.40
N PHE A 185 -12.81 -0.77 -17.11
CA PHE A 185 -11.71 -1.72 -17.24
C PHE A 185 -11.71 -2.80 -16.15
N LEU A 186 -12.37 -2.58 -15.01
CA LEU A 186 -12.41 -3.56 -13.90
C LEU A 186 -13.80 -4.22 -13.75
N SER A 187 -14.87 -3.49 -14.06
CA SER A 187 -16.25 -3.95 -13.94
C SER A 187 -16.66 -4.91 -15.07
N ALA A 188 -17.57 -5.85 -14.78
CA ALA A 188 -18.14 -6.70 -15.82
C ALA A 188 -19.03 -5.87 -16.77
N PRO A 189 -19.18 -6.27 -18.05
CA PRO A 189 -20.11 -5.59 -18.95
C PRO A 189 -21.53 -5.63 -18.36
N ASN A 190 -22.16 -4.47 -18.20
CA ASN A 190 -23.52 -4.26 -17.66
C ASN A 190 -23.66 -4.22 -16.13
N GLU A 191 -22.56 -4.18 -15.38
CA GLU A 191 -22.62 -3.93 -13.94
C GLU A 191 -22.64 -2.41 -13.69
N VAL A 192 -23.80 -1.87 -13.31
CA VAL A 192 -23.90 -0.50 -12.81
C VAL A 192 -23.52 -0.54 -11.34
N ALA A 193 -22.24 -0.35 -11.06
CA ALA A 193 -21.73 -0.31 -9.70
C ALA A 193 -21.58 1.16 -9.27
N ASP A 194 -21.98 1.45 -8.02
CA ASP A 194 -21.88 2.79 -7.43
C ASP A 194 -20.42 3.28 -7.42
N PHE A 195 -20.20 4.60 -7.43
CA PHE A 195 -18.85 5.14 -7.35
C PHE A 195 -18.08 4.61 -6.12
N MET A 196 -16.87 4.10 -6.33
CA MET A 196 -15.98 3.60 -5.29
C MET A 196 -14.60 4.26 -5.38
N ALA A 197 -14.35 5.22 -4.49
CA ALA A 197 -13.04 5.86 -4.40
C ALA A 197 -11.96 4.85 -3.99
N PRO A 198 -10.78 4.85 -4.64
CA PRO A 198 -9.65 4.04 -4.21
C PRO A 198 -9.21 4.36 -2.78
N ASP A 199 -9.00 3.32 -1.97
CA ASP A 199 -8.38 3.42 -0.64
C ASP A 199 -7.20 2.45 -0.54
N TYR A 200 -6.00 3.01 -0.41
CA TYR A 200 -4.75 2.24 -0.31
C TYR A 200 -4.33 1.96 1.15
N SER A 201 -5.21 2.24 2.12
CA SER A 201 -4.99 1.85 3.51
C SER A 201 -4.85 0.32 3.63
N VAL A 202 -3.91 -0.13 4.46
CA VAL A 202 -3.54 -1.56 4.58
C VAL A 202 -4.56 -2.41 5.37
N GLY A 203 -5.66 -1.80 5.83
CA GLY A 203 -6.74 -2.48 6.53
C GLY A 203 -6.33 -3.21 7.82
N ASN A 204 -7.24 -4.04 8.35
CA ASN A 204 -6.98 -4.91 9.50
C ASN A 204 -6.43 -6.26 9.04
N MET A 205 -5.31 -6.70 9.60
CA MET A 205 -4.71 -8.01 9.26
C MET A 205 -5.48 -9.23 9.80
N VAL A 206 -6.35 -9.05 10.82
CA VAL A 206 -6.96 -10.17 11.58
C VAL A 206 -7.94 -11.00 10.77
N ASP A 207 -8.70 -10.40 9.86
CA ASP A 207 -9.82 -11.07 9.20
C ASP A 207 -9.48 -11.67 7.83
N SER A 208 -8.21 -11.61 7.40
CA SER A 208 -7.77 -12.06 6.06
C SER A 208 -8.59 -11.49 4.89
N ARG A 209 -9.38 -10.43 5.13
CA ARG A 209 -10.23 -9.81 4.12
C ARG A 209 -9.36 -9.01 3.18
N ILE A 210 -9.57 -9.24 1.89
CA ILE A 210 -8.97 -8.45 0.82
C ILE A 210 -9.67 -7.09 0.83
N THR A 211 -8.91 -6.00 0.76
CA THR A 211 -9.49 -4.67 0.56
C THR A 211 -10.01 -4.53 -0.87
N ASP A 212 -10.98 -3.64 -1.11
CA ASP A 212 -11.54 -3.45 -2.46
C ASP A 212 -10.45 -3.10 -3.49
N THR A 213 -9.47 -2.27 -3.10
CA THR A 213 -8.30 -1.92 -3.92
C THR A 213 -7.42 -3.14 -4.23
N GLN A 214 -7.17 -4.02 -3.24
CA GLN A 214 -6.41 -5.26 -3.48
C GLN A 214 -7.15 -6.23 -4.41
N ALA A 215 -8.48 -6.31 -4.32
CA ALA A 215 -9.30 -7.10 -5.23
C ALA A 215 -9.28 -6.52 -6.66
N ALA A 216 -9.34 -5.19 -6.78
CA ALA A 216 -9.20 -4.48 -8.05
C ALA A 216 -7.82 -4.72 -8.71
N ILE A 217 -6.73 -4.72 -7.94
CA ILE A 217 -5.38 -5.05 -8.44
C ILE A 217 -5.35 -6.49 -9.00
N GLU A 218 -5.88 -7.47 -8.28
CA GLU A 218 -5.95 -8.86 -8.76
C GLU A 218 -6.78 -8.98 -10.03
N ALA A 219 -7.93 -8.32 -10.10
CA ALA A 219 -8.76 -8.29 -11.31
C ALA A 219 -8.05 -7.65 -12.50
N ALA A 220 -7.32 -6.53 -12.27
CA ALA A 220 -6.54 -5.86 -13.29
C ALA A 220 -5.44 -6.77 -13.85
N LEU A 221 -4.67 -7.41 -12.96
CA LEU A 221 -3.60 -8.34 -13.30
C LEU A 221 -4.13 -9.50 -14.17
N HIS A 222 -5.25 -10.10 -13.77
CA HIS A 222 -5.89 -11.15 -14.58
C HIS A 222 -6.34 -10.66 -15.96
N ARG A 223 -6.94 -9.46 -16.04
CA ARG A 223 -7.40 -8.89 -17.32
C ARG A 223 -6.25 -8.58 -18.28
N ILE A 224 -5.08 -8.21 -17.77
CA ILE A 224 -3.88 -8.00 -18.61
C ILE A 224 -3.13 -9.30 -18.91
N GLY A 225 -3.66 -10.46 -18.49
CA GLY A 225 -3.13 -11.78 -18.82
C GLY A 225 -2.21 -12.40 -17.75
N TRP A 226 -2.05 -11.76 -16.60
CA TRP A 226 -1.29 -12.33 -15.47
C TRP A 226 -2.18 -13.29 -14.68
N THR A 227 -2.03 -14.59 -14.92
CA THR A 227 -2.89 -15.62 -14.32
C THR A 227 -2.37 -16.14 -12.98
N ASP A 228 -1.04 -16.15 -12.78
CA ASP A 228 -0.39 -16.60 -11.55
C ASP A 228 -0.22 -15.44 -10.55
N VAL A 229 -1.33 -14.85 -10.12
CA VAL A 229 -1.31 -13.81 -9.07
C VAL A 229 -1.19 -14.48 -7.70
N ALA A 230 -0.10 -14.20 -6.99
CA ALA A 230 0.13 -14.68 -5.63
C ALA A 230 -0.02 -13.53 -4.63
N ARG A 231 -0.67 -13.81 -3.50
CA ARG A 231 -0.75 -12.89 -2.37
C ARG A 231 0.22 -13.34 -1.28
N SER A 232 0.91 -12.39 -0.66
CA SER A 232 1.78 -12.65 0.48
C SER A 232 1.32 -11.82 1.68
N PRO A 233 1.29 -12.40 2.89
CA PRO A 233 1.06 -11.63 4.11
C PRO A 233 2.22 -10.62 4.30
N ALA A 234 1.88 -9.37 4.60
CA ALA A 234 2.83 -8.30 4.87
C ALA A 234 2.87 -8.02 6.38
N VAL A 235 3.51 -8.92 7.14
CA VAL A 235 3.61 -8.82 8.60
C VAL A 235 4.97 -8.22 8.99
N PRO A 236 5.01 -7.19 9.86
CA PRO A 236 6.28 -6.63 10.34
C PRO A 236 7.15 -7.70 11.01
N LYS A 237 8.45 -7.70 10.73
CA LYS A 237 9.41 -8.64 11.36
C LYS A 237 9.51 -8.48 12.88
N SER A 238 9.22 -7.30 13.39
CA SER A 238 9.17 -7.00 14.83
C SER A 238 7.93 -7.58 15.53
N LEU A 239 6.96 -8.13 14.78
CA LEU A 239 5.77 -8.77 15.32
C LEU A 239 5.92 -10.30 15.31
N ARG A 240 5.64 -10.90 16.47
CA ARG A 240 5.59 -12.34 16.67
C ARG A 240 4.14 -12.76 16.91
N ILE A 241 3.71 -13.76 16.13
CA ILE A 241 2.38 -14.36 16.22
C ILE A 241 2.58 -15.78 16.76
N PRO A 242 2.34 -16.02 18.07
CA PRO A 242 2.62 -17.31 18.68
C PRO A 242 1.96 -18.46 17.92
N HIS A 243 2.79 -19.40 17.45
CA HIS A 243 2.36 -20.57 16.66
C HIS A 243 1.56 -20.27 15.39
N GLY A 244 1.57 -19.03 14.90
CA GLY A 244 0.73 -18.60 13.78
C GLY A 244 -0.75 -18.40 14.12
N ASP A 245 -1.11 -18.39 15.41
CA ASP A 245 -2.47 -18.14 15.88
C ASP A 245 -2.75 -16.62 15.99
N TRP A 246 -3.48 -16.09 15.02
CA TRP A 246 -3.90 -14.68 15.01
C TRP A 246 -4.87 -14.32 16.15
N GLY A 247 -5.54 -15.31 16.76
CA GLY A 247 -6.39 -15.13 17.93
C GLY A 247 -5.63 -15.06 19.25
N ALA A 248 -4.34 -15.43 19.26
CA ALA A 248 -3.49 -15.32 20.43
C ALA A 248 -3.05 -13.87 20.69
N THR A 249 -2.54 -13.60 21.88
CA THR A 249 -1.90 -12.31 22.17
C THR A 249 -0.60 -12.20 21.37
N TRP A 250 -0.50 -11.19 20.51
CA TRP A 250 0.71 -10.96 19.73
C TRP A 250 1.82 -10.39 20.60
N GLU A 251 3.06 -10.66 20.22
CA GLU A 251 4.23 -10.26 20.98
C GLU A 251 5.23 -9.49 20.12
N GLN A 252 6.07 -8.68 20.74
CA GLN A 252 7.17 -8.02 20.04
C GLN A 252 8.40 -8.95 20.03
N ASP A 253 9.04 -9.10 18.86
CA ASP A 253 10.31 -9.80 18.74
C ASP A 253 11.45 -8.93 19.30
N LYS A 254 11.80 -9.16 20.57
CA LYS A 254 12.83 -8.39 21.28
C LYS A 254 14.24 -8.65 20.76
N ASP A 255 14.50 -9.79 20.12
CA ASP A 255 15.82 -10.10 19.59
C ASP A 255 16.03 -9.36 18.26
N TRP A 256 15.00 -9.37 17.40
CA TRP A 256 14.97 -8.55 16.20
C TRP A 256 15.16 -7.06 16.50
N MET A 257 14.39 -6.51 17.45
CA MET A 257 14.47 -5.09 17.82
C MET A 257 15.82 -4.69 18.41
N ARG A 258 16.53 -5.62 19.07
CA ARG A 258 17.89 -5.38 19.58
C ARG A 258 18.92 -5.33 18.47
N LEU A 259 18.78 -6.17 17.44
CA LEU A 259 19.66 -6.23 16.28
C LEU A 259 19.42 -5.07 15.30
N HIS A 260 18.17 -4.65 15.16
CA HIS A 260 17.72 -3.63 14.20
C HIS A 260 17.01 -2.48 14.92
N ASN A 261 17.79 -1.69 15.67
CA ASN A 261 17.29 -0.51 16.39
C ASN A 261 17.16 0.70 15.45
N ASP A 262 16.23 0.60 14.50
CA ASP A 262 15.92 1.61 13.49
C ASP A 262 14.40 1.81 13.47
N SER A 263 13.95 3.08 13.43
CA SER A 263 12.51 3.42 13.39
C SER A 263 11.77 2.83 12.20
N ARG A 264 12.49 2.38 11.15
CA ARG A 264 11.91 1.61 10.03
C ARG A 264 11.24 0.31 10.45
N TYR A 265 11.63 -0.28 11.58
CA TYR A 265 11.06 -1.52 12.08
C TYR A 265 10.08 -1.30 13.23
N ASP A 266 9.69 -0.05 13.48
CA ASP A 266 8.71 0.30 14.50
C ASP A 266 7.38 -0.42 14.24
N LEU A 267 6.81 -0.93 15.32
CA LEU A 267 5.56 -1.65 15.27
C LEU A 267 4.40 -0.65 15.33
N HIS A 268 3.71 -0.48 14.21
CA HIS A 268 2.47 0.29 14.15
C HIS A 268 1.27 -0.62 14.46
N VAL A 269 0.54 -0.30 15.53
CA VAL A 269 -0.68 -1.00 15.93
C VAL A 269 -1.87 -0.06 15.86
N MET A 270 -2.97 -0.53 15.28
CA MET A 270 -4.23 0.22 15.25
C MET A 270 -5.12 -0.23 16.40
N SER A 271 -5.70 0.75 17.12
CA SER A 271 -6.67 0.47 18.17
C SER A 271 -7.96 -0.12 17.58
N PHE A 272 -8.46 -1.19 18.18
CA PHE A 272 -9.79 -1.70 17.88
C PHE A 272 -10.85 -0.82 18.55
N TRP A 273 -11.74 -0.27 17.74
CA TRP A 273 -12.88 0.49 18.24
C TRP A 273 -14.06 -0.46 18.50
N ARG A 274 -14.65 -0.38 19.70
CA ARG A 274 -15.91 -1.07 20.02
C ARG A 274 -17.08 -0.10 19.82
N GLY A 275 -17.93 -0.38 18.84
CA GLY A 275 -19.14 0.38 18.54
C GLY A 275 -19.13 1.04 17.16
N ASN A 276 -20.23 1.69 16.79
CA ASN A 276 -20.34 2.43 15.54
C ASN A 276 -19.60 3.77 15.67
N ILE A 277 -18.55 3.96 14.88
CA ILE A 277 -17.94 5.28 14.71
C ILE A 277 -18.88 6.08 13.81
N GLY A 278 -19.42 7.17 14.33
CA GLY A 278 -20.30 8.05 13.56
C GLY A 278 -20.35 9.44 14.17
N ALA A 279 -20.35 10.45 13.31
CA ALA A 279 -20.73 11.78 13.70
C ALA A 279 -22.25 11.92 13.53
N ARG A 280 -22.94 12.41 14.55
CA ARG A 280 -24.35 12.76 14.47
C ARG A 280 -24.52 14.21 14.91
N SER A 281 -25.28 14.97 14.14
CA SER A 281 -25.78 16.27 14.59
C SER A 281 -27.10 16.06 15.32
N THR A 282 -27.25 16.73 16.45
CA THR A 282 -28.53 16.82 17.16
C THR A 282 -28.71 18.25 17.61
N MET A 283 -29.93 18.77 17.50
CA MET A 283 -30.26 20.02 18.18
C MET A 283 -30.38 19.72 19.67
N VAL A 284 -29.53 20.35 20.48
CA VAL A 284 -29.61 20.25 21.94
C VAL A 284 -30.43 21.44 22.43
N GLY A 285 -31.61 21.16 22.98
CA GLY A 285 -32.45 22.19 23.59
C GLY A 285 -31.81 22.77 24.86
N SER A 286 -32.28 23.94 25.29
CA SER A 286 -31.81 24.55 26.54
C SER A 286 -32.08 23.63 27.74
N GLU A 287 -31.09 23.47 28.62
CA GLU A 287 -31.23 22.73 29.88
C GLU A 287 -32.38 23.30 30.72
N THR A 288 -32.56 24.62 30.72
CA THR A 288 -33.65 25.30 31.43
C THR A 288 -35.02 24.86 30.92
N VAL A 289 -35.19 24.74 29.60
CA VAL A 289 -36.45 24.28 29.00
C VAL A 289 -36.71 22.81 29.38
N SER A 290 -35.67 21.98 29.34
CA SER A 290 -35.76 20.57 29.76
C SER A 290 -36.15 20.44 31.24
N LEU A 291 -35.59 21.29 32.11
CA LEU A 291 -35.92 21.33 33.53
C LEU A 291 -37.36 21.79 33.78
N ILE A 292 -37.82 22.82 33.06
CA ILE A 292 -39.21 23.28 33.13
C ILE A 292 -40.17 22.14 32.71
N PHE A 293 -39.91 21.48 31.58
CA PHE A 293 -40.74 20.35 31.14
C PHE A 293 -40.75 19.21 32.16
N LEU A 294 -39.61 18.91 32.79
CA LEU A 294 -39.52 17.90 33.83
C LEU A 294 -40.39 18.27 35.05
N ILE A 295 -40.26 19.50 35.57
CA ILE A 295 -41.05 19.98 36.72
C ILE A 295 -42.54 19.97 36.40
N LEU A 296 -42.94 20.45 35.21
CA LEU A 296 -44.32 20.42 34.74
C LEU A 296 -44.85 18.98 34.63
N SER A 297 -44.05 18.04 34.15
CA SER A 297 -44.44 16.63 34.04
C SER A 297 -44.67 15.99 35.42
N ILE A 298 -43.79 16.27 36.39
CA ILE A 298 -43.92 15.78 37.78
C ILE A 298 -45.19 16.33 38.42
N THR A 299 -45.40 17.65 38.34
CA THR A 299 -46.56 18.33 38.94
C THR A 299 -47.89 17.89 38.32
N ALA A 300 -47.95 17.72 37.00
CA ALA A 300 -49.13 17.17 36.32
C ALA A 300 -49.43 15.73 36.79
N THR A 301 -48.40 14.89 36.93
CA THR A 301 -48.56 13.49 37.39
C THR A 301 -49.08 13.42 38.82
N ILE A 302 -48.51 14.21 39.74
CA ILE A 302 -48.98 14.29 41.14
C ILE A 302 -50.43 14.78 41.20
N SER A 303 -50.76 15.84 40.44
CA SER A 303 -52.11 16.39 40.40
C SER A 303 -53.13 15.38 39.87
N LEU A 304 -52.79 14.64 38.82
CA LEU A 304 -53.63 13.58 38.27
C LEU A 304 -53.82 12.45 39.30
N ALA A 305 -52.76 12.01 39.96
CA ALA A 305 -52.83 10.96 40.99
C ALA A 305 -53.71 11.38 42.18
N LEU A 306 -53.59 12.63 42.63
CA LEU A 306 -54.44 13.20 43.68
C LEU A 306 -55.91 13.29 43.23
N CYS A 307 -56.18 13.76 42.01
CA CYS A 307 -57.54 13.80 41.45
C CYS A 307 -58.15 12.41 41.35
N VAL A 308 -57.42 11.42 40.82
CA VAL A 308 -57.88 10.03 40.74
C VAL A 308 -58.16 9.48 42.14
N HIS A 309 -57.24 9.71 43.10
CA HIS A 309 -57.43 9.24 44.46
C HIS A 309 -58.65 9.89 45.15
N VAL A 310 -58.94 11.16 44.89
CA VAL A 310 -60.16 11.84 45.37
C VAL A 310 -61.42 11.31 44.67
N CYS A 311 -61.35 11.04 43.36
CA CYS A 311 -62.48 10.50 42.59
C CYS A 311 -62.80 9.05 42.91
N VAL A 312 -61.80 8.22 43.28
CA VAL A 312 -61.97 6.81 43.67
C VAL A 312 -62.42 6.66 45.13
N ARG A 313 -62.15 7.65 45.98
CA ARG A 313 -62.62 7.68 47.38
C ARG A 313 -64.03 8.26 47.56
N LYS A 314 -64.64 8.79 46.50
CA LYS A 314 -66.07 9.15 46.47
C LYS A 314 -66.88 8.00 45.91
#